data_AF-A0A8C8XNF0-F1
#
_entry.id   AF-A0A8C8XNF0-F1
#
_cell.length_a   1.000
_cell.length_b   1.000
_cell.length_c   1.000
_cell.angle_alpha   90.00
_cell.angle_beta   90.00
_cell.angle_gamma   90.00
#
_symmetry.space_group_name_H-M   'P 1'
#
loop_
_entity.id
_entity.type
_entity.pdbx_description
1 polymer ?
#
loop_
_entity_poly.entity_id
_entity_poly.type
_entity_poly.pdbx_seq_one_letter_code
_entity_poly.pdbx_strand_id
1 'polypeptide(L)'
;TPSSKPHPPVVGRVTHHSIELYWDLEKKAKRQGPQEQWFRFSIEEEDPKTHTYGIIYTGYATKHVVEGLEPCTLYRFRLKVTSPSGEYEYSPVVSVSTTREPISNEHFHRAVSVNDEDLLVRILQGGNVKVDVPNKFGFTALMVAAQKGYTSLMLACYAGHLDVVKYLRRHGASWETRDLGGCTALHWAVDGGHCNVIEWMIKDGCEVDAADTGLGWTPLMRVSAVSGNQRVASLLIEAGADVNMKDKDGKTPLMNVVSLLEERKRKQMAKKPSVC
;
A
#
# COMPACT_ATOMS: atom_id res chain seq x y z
N THR A 1 -35.04 -15.33 50.13
CA THR A 1 -33.68 -14.77 50.23
C THR A 1 -32.70 -15.72 49.58
N PRO A 2 -31.73 -15.28 48.76
CA PRO A 2 -31.58 -13.96 48.17
C PRO A 2 -32.16 -13.91 46.74
N SER A 3 -32.90 -12.84 46.45
CA SER A 3 -32.97 -12.27 45.11
C SER A 3 -31.57 -11.73 44.82
N SER A 4 -30.65 -12.61 44.41
CA SER A 4 -29.37 -12.18 43.88
C SER A 4 -29.51 -12.21 42.37
N LYS A 5 -29.81 -11.05 41.79
CA LYS A 5 -29.69 -10.83 40.35
C LYS A 5 -28.41 -11.49 39.85
N PRO A 6 -28.42 -12.13 38.66
CA PRO A 6 -27.25 -12.81 38.16
C PRO A 6 -26.07 -11.83 38.08
N HIS A 7 -24.88 -12.31 38.47
CA HIS A 7 -23.67 -11.51 38.35
C HIS A 7 -23.38 -11.17 36.89
N PRO A 8 -22.78 -10.00 36.60
CA PRO A 8 -22.33 -9.67 35.26
C PRO A 8 -21.32 -10.73 34.78
N PRO A 9 -21.24 -10.97 33.46
CA PRO A 9 -20.22 -11.85 32.91
C PRO A 9 -18.84 -11.25 33.22
N VAL A 10 -17.92 -12.12 33.63
CA VAL A 10 -16.54 -11.75 33.94
C VAL A 10 -15.73 -11.75 32.66
N VAL A 11 -15.04 -10.63 32.43
CA VAL A 11 -14.15 -10.44 31.28
C VAL A 11 -12.85 -11.19 31.55
N GLY A 12 -12.50 -12.11 30.65
CA GLY A 12 -11.23 -12.81 30.66
C GLY A 12 -10.21 -12.15 29.73
N ARG A 13 -9.62 -12.94 28.83
CA ARG A 13 -8.65 -12.40 27.87
C ARG A 13 -9.35 -11.45 26.89
N VAL A 14 -8.75 -10.29 26.69
CA VAL A 14 -9.16 -9.31 25.70
C VAL A 14 -8.05 -9.17 24.66
N THR A 15 -8.42 -9.25 23.39
CA THR A 15 -7.54 -8.99 22.25
C THR A 15 -8.07 -7.80 21.45
N HIS A 16 -7.47 -7.55 20.29
CA HIS A 16 -7.88 -6.50 19.38
C HIS A 16 -9.12 -6.90 18.54
N HIS A 17 -9.43 -8.20 18.44
CA HIS A 17 -10.61 -8.72 17.71
C HIS A 17 -11.51 -9.66 18.51
N SER A 18 -11.21 -9.88 19.80
CA SER A 18 -11.98 -10.82 20.61
C SER A 18 -12.01 -10.49 22.10
N ILE A 19 -13.11 -10.85 22.74
CA ILE A 19 -13.30 -10.73 24.18
C ILE A 19 -13.81 -12.07 24.71
N GLU A 20 -13.11 -12.65 25.67
CA GLU A 20 -13.60 -13.81 26.39
C GLU A 20 -14.51 -13.40 27.56
N LEU A 21 -15.69 -14.00 27.65
CA LEU A 21 -16.66 -13.80 28.72
C LEU A 21 -16.92 -15.12 29.45
N TYR A 22 -16.95 -15.06 30.77
CA TYR A 22 -17.19 -16.19 31.68
C TYR A 22 -18.35 -15.88 32.63
N TRP A 23 -19.13 -16.89 32.99
CA TRP A 23 -20.17 -16.78 34.01
C TRP A 23 -20.26 -18.08 34.82
N ASP A 24 -21.07 -18.09 35.90
CA ASP A 24 -21.21 -19.23 36.82
C ASP A 24 -19.91 -19.61 37.58
N LEU A 25 -19.26 -18.61 38.18
CA LEU A 25 -17.99 -18.76 38.90
C LEU A 25 -18.10 -19.55 40.22
N GLU A 26 -19.30 -19.63 40.80
CA GLU A 26 -19.53 -20.32 42.07
C GLU A 26 -19.74 -21.84 41.91
N LYS A 27 -19.74 -22.37 40.68
CA LYS A 27 -20.00 -23.79 40.35
C LYS A 27 -21.29 -24.33 41.00
N LYS A 28 -22.28 -23.46 41.25
CA LYS A 28 -23.53 -23.84 41.93
C LYS A 28 -24.44 -24.67 41.02
N ALA A 29 -24.28 -24.57 39.69
CA ALA A 29 -25.03 -25.39 38.74
C ALA A 29 -24.39 -26.79 38.55
N LYS A 30 -24.57 -27.70 39.52
CA LYS A 30 -24.32 -29.13 39.27
C LYS A 30 -25.37 -29.63 38.27
N ARG A 31 -24.98 -29.74 37.01
CA ARG A 31 -25.82 -30.23 35.90
C ARG A 31 -26.05 -31.72 36.05
N GLN A 32 -27.16 -32.10 36.67
CA GLN A 32 -27.62 -33.49 36.79
C GLN A 32 -29.03 -33.57 36.20
N GLY A 33 -29.32 -34.62 35.43
CA GLY A 33 -30.61 -34.81 34.78
C GLY A 33 -30.72 -34.24 33.35
N PRO A 34 -31.90 -34.35 32.71
CA PRO A 34 -32.15 -33.95 31.33
C PRO A 34 -32.01 -32.44 31.11
N GLN A 35 -31.70 -32.03 29.88
CA GLN A 35 -31.38 -30.64 29.53
C GLN A 35 -32.53 -29.66 29.75
N GLU A 36 -33.79 -30.12 29.77
CA GLU A 36 -34.96 -29.26 30.03
C GLU A 36 -34.95 -28.68 31.45
N GLN A 37 -34.15 -29.23 32.37
CA GLN A 37 -34.05 -28.78 33.76
C GLN A 37 -32.91 -27.79 33.99
N TRP A 38 -32.17 -27.41 32.93
CA TRP A 38 -30.98 -26.57 33.06
C TRP A 38 -31.30 -25.09 32.81
N PHE A 39 -30.60 -24.21 33.51
CA PHE A 39 -30.60 -22.79 33.19
C PHE A 39 -29.98 -22.54 31.82
N ARG A 40 -30.66 -21.73 31.02
CA ARG A 40 -30.18 -21.29 29.70
C ARG A 40 -29.61 -19.89 29.81
N PHE A 41 -28.44 -19.70 29.22
CA PHE A 41 -27.71 -18.44 29.22
C PHE A 41 -27.77 -17.79 27.84
N SER A 42 -28.01 -16.48 27.81
CA SER A 42 -27.85 -15.67 26.61
C SER A 42 -26.96 -14.47 26.91
N ILE A 43 -26.02 -14.18 26.02
CA ILE A 43 -25.23 -12.94 26.07
C ILE A 43 -25.85 -11.97 25.09
N GLU A 44 -26.09 -10.76 25.57
CA GLU A 44 -26.55 -9.65 24.74
C GLU A 44 -25.48 -8.56 24.67
N GLU A 45 -25.24 -8.06 23.47
CA GLU A 45 -24.35 -6.94 23.15
C GLU A 45 -25.19 -5.68 22.88
N GLU A 46 -24.75 -4.53 23.41
CA GLU A 46 -25.37 -3.24 23.13
C GLU A 46 -24.93 -2.71 21.75
N ASP A 47 -25.88 -2.36 20.90
CA ASP A 47 -25.62 -1.55 19.72
C ASP A 47 -25.34 -0.10 20.16
N PRO A 48 -24.15 0.46 19.88
CA PRO A 48 -23.75 1.78 20.35
C PRO A 48 -24.57 2.93 19.73
N LYS A 49 -25.22 2.71 18.58
CA LYS A 49 -26.03 3.74 17.91
C LYS A 49 -27.43 3.80 18.50
N THR A 50 -28.06 2.64 18.67
CA THR A 50 -29.47 2.55 19.09
C THR A 50 -29.62 2.32 20.60
N HIS A 51 -28.54 1.99 21.30
CA HIS A 51 -28.54 1.57 22.71
C HIS A 51 -29.49 0.40 22.99
N THR A 52 -29.75 -0.42 21.96
CA THR A 52 -30.55 -1.64 22.06
C THR A 52 -29.64 -2.85 22.21
N TYR A 53 -30.12 -3.89 22.90
CA TYR A 53 -29.35 -5.09 23.15
C TYR A 53 -29.75 -6.22 22.18
N GLY A 54 -28.78 -6.75 21.44
CA GLY A 54 -28.94 -7.88 20.52
C GLY A 54 -28.33 -9.16 21.11
N ILE A 55 -29.00 -10.31 20.93
CA ILE A 55 -28.48 -11.60 21.41
C ILE A 55 -27.35 -12.07 20.48
N ILE A 56 -26.14 -12.24 21.03
CA ILE A 56 -24.97 -12.75 20.29
C ILE A 56 -24.65 -14.21 20.62
N TYR A 57 -25.15 -14.71 21.75
CA TYR A 57 -25.01 -16.09 22.14
C TYR A 57 -26.26 -16.56 22.88
N THR A 58 -26.68 -17.80 22.66
CA THR A 58 -27.66 -18.50 23.49
C THR A 58 -27.28 -19.96 23.60
N GLY A 59 -27.27 -20.49 24.82
CA GLY A 59 -26.98 -21.89 25.05
C GLY A 59 -26.77 -22.21 26.52
N TYR A 60 -26.03 -23.28 26.77
CA TYR A 60 -25.76 -23.78 28.11
C TYR A 60 -24.29 -23.67 28.49
N ALA A 61 -23.41 -23.07 27.68
CA ALA A 61 -22.02 -22.89 28.08
C ALA A 61 -21.92 -21.87 29.24
N THR A 62 -20.81 -21.92 29.98
CA THR A 62 -20.43 -20.92 30.99
C THR A 62 -19.31 -19.99 30.51
N LYS A 63 -18.89 -20.17 29.26
CA LYS A 63 -17.87 -19.37 28.58
C LYS A 63 -18.36 -19.10 27.16
N HIS A 64 -18.13 -17.90 26.68
CA HIS A 64 -18.23 -17.56 25.26
C HIS A 64 -17.13 -16.59 24.86
N VAL A 65 -16.60 -16.74 23.65
CA VAL A 65 -15.62 -15.82 23.07
C VAL A 65 -16.35 -15.05 22.00
N VAL A 66 -16.47 -13.74 22.19
CA VAL A 66 -17.01 -12.83 21.17
C VAL A 66 -15.88 -12.54 20.20
N GLU A 67 -16.04 -12.90 18.94
CA GLU A 67 -15.05 -12.73 17.87
C GLU A 67 -15.53 -11.69 16.84
N GLY A 68 -14.61 -11.15 16.03
CA GLY A 68 -14.95 -10.18 14.98
C GLY A 68 -15.18 -8.75 15.48
N LEU A 69 -14.66 -8.42 16.67
CA LEU A 69 -14.77 -7.09 17.27
C LEU A 69 -13.80 -6.11 16.63
N GLU A 70 -14.13 -4.82 16.61
CA GLU A 70 -13.24 -3.77 16.13
C GLU A 70 -12.19 -3.40 17.18
N PRO A 71 -10.94 -3.08 16.78
CA PRO A 71 -9.87 -2.70 17.71
C PRO A 71 -10.07 -1.29 18.29
N CYS A 72 -9.64 -1.09 19.54
CA CYS A 72 -9.84 0.17 20.30
C CYS A 72 -11.30 0.59 20.50
N THR A 73 -12.25 -0.35 20.44
CA THR A 73 -13.69 -0.08 20.52
C THR A 73 -14.24 -0.52 21.87
N LEU A 74 -15.11 0.29 22.46
CA LEU A 74 -15.82 -0.02 23.71
C LEU A 74 -17.05 -0.87 23.40
N TYR A 75 -17.12 -2.04 24.03
CA TYR A 75 -18.27 -2.94 23.97
C TYR A 75 -18.94 -3.07 25.33
N ARG A 76 -20.25 -3.30 25.32
CA ARG A 76 -21.05 -3.49 26.52
C ARG A 76 -21.87 -4.75 26.41
N PHE A 77 -21.76 -5.60 27.43
CA PHE A 77 -22.42 -6.89 27.46
C PHE A 77 -23.29 -7.04 28.70
N ARG A 78 -24.37 -7.80 28.59
CA ARG A 78 -25.13 -8.27 29.75
C ARG A 78 -25.49 -9.75 29.59
N LEU A 79 -25.63 -10.43 30.71
CA LEU A 79 -26.05 -11.83 30.76
C LEU A 79 -27.55 -11.89 31.05
N LYS A 80 -28.26 -12.69 30.25
CA LYS A 80 -29.63 -13.11 30.51
C LYS A 80 -29.62 -14.55 30.98
N VAL A 81 -30.15 -14.81 32.16
CA VAL A 81 -30.31 -16.16 32.71
C VAL A 81 -31.78 -16.53 32.64
N THR A 82 -32.12 -17.56 31.87
CA THR A 82 -33.48 -18.09 31.76
C THR A 82 -33.59 -19.38 32.57
N SER A 83 -34.55 -19.45 33.48
CA SER A 83 -34.86 -20.64 34.25
C SER A 83 -35.58 -21.70 33.41
N PRO A 84 -35.63 -22.97 33.86
CA PRO A 84 -36.45 -24.01 33.24
C PRO A 84 -37.95 -23.68 33.17
N SER A 85 -38.45 -22.84 34.09
CA SER A 85 -39.85 -22.38 34.09
C SER A 85 -40.13 -21.27 33.07
N GLY A 86 -39.09 -20.76 32.38
CA GLY A 86 -39.20 -19.69 31.38
C GLY A 86 -39.09 -18.27 31.94
N GLU A 87 -38.94 -18.12 33.26
CA GLU A 87 -38.62 -16.83 33.88
C GLU A 87 -37.18 -16.43 33.55
N TYR A 88 -36.92 -15.14 33.36
CA TYR A 88 -35.58 -14.67 33.05
C TYR A 88 -35.20 -13.43 33.87
N GLU A 89 -33.91 -13.35 34.20
CA GLU A 89 -33.31 -12.19 34.86
C GLU A 89 -32.08 -11.71 34.08
N TYR A 90 -31.87 -10.40 34.12
CA TYR A 90 -30.71 -9.74 33.51
C TYR A 90 -29.67 -9.38 34.56
N SER A 91 -28.40 -9.58 34.22
CA SER A 91 -27.28 -9.10 35.02
C SER A 91 -27.09 -7.59 34.80
N PRO A 92 -26.34 -6.92 35.69
CA PRO A 92 -25.73 -5.63 35.37
C PRO A 92 -24.89 -5.71 34.09
N VAL A 93 -24.73 -4.56 33.42
CA VAL A 93 -23.91 -4.42 32.21
C VAL A 93 -22.43 -4.40 32.59
N VAL A 94 -21.61 -5.12 31.83
CA VAL A 94 -20.15 -5.01 31.87
C VAL A 94 -19.68 -4.23 30.66
N SER A 95 -18.75 -3.30 30.87
CA SER A 95 -18.13 -2.50 29.80
C SER A 95 -16.67 -2.91 29.65
N VAL A 96 -16.23 -3.14 28.42
CA VAL A 96 -14.87 -3.60 28.11
C VAL A 96 -14.43 -3.07 26.75
N SER A 97 -13.19 -2.62 26.64
CA SER A 97 -12.62 -2.15 25.37
C SER A 97 -11.63 -3.16 24.81
N THR A 98 -11.69 -3.41 23.50
CA THR A 98 -10.69 -4.20 22.78
C THR A 98 -9.33 -3.50 22.80
N THR A 99 -8.25 -4.27 22.72
CA THR A 99 -6.90 -3.70 22.68
C THR A 99 -6.59 -3.08 21.31
N ARG A 100 -5.57 -2.22 21.25
CA ARG A 100 -5.04 -1.74 19.96
C ARG A 100 -4.42 -2.90 19.17
N GLU A 101 -4.58 -2.88 17.85
CA GLU A 101 -3.86 -3.79 16.98
C GLU A 101 -2.34 -3.63 17.16
N PRO A 102 -1.60 -4.75 17.32
CA PRO A 102 -0.15 -4.69 17.34
C PRO A 102 0.35 -4.24 15.97
N ILE A 103 1.28 -3.29 15.97
CA ILE A 103 1.94 -2.82 14.75
C ILE A 103 2.67 -4.00 14.11
N SER A 104 2.21 -4.42 12.92
CA SER A 104 2.78 -5.54 12.17
C SER A 104 3.71 -5.09 11.03
N ASN A 105 4.48 -6.00 10.46
CA ASN A 105 5.28 -5.72 9.25
C ASN A 105 4.42 -5.23 8.08
N GLU A 106 3.16 -5.67 7.99
CA GLU A 106 2.22 -5.20 6.96
C GLU A 106 1.90 -3.71 7.13
N HIS A 107 1.79 -3.22 8.36
CA HIS A 107 1.63 -1.80 8.65
C HIS A 107 2.82 -0.98 8.14
N PHE A 108 4.04 -1.54 8.22
CA PHE A 108 5.25 -0.89 7.72
C PHE A 108 5.29 -0.82 6.19
N HIS A 109 5.00 -1.94 5.51
CA HIS A 109 4.86 -1.97 4.05
C HIS A 109 3.78 -1.03 3.55
N ARG A 110 2.64 -0.98 4.25
CA ARG A 110 1.54 -0.06 3.93
C ARG A 110 1.98 1.39 4.11
N ALA A 111 2.59 1.75 5.23
CA ALA A 111 3.05 3.11 5.52
C ALA A 111 3.97 3.63 4.40
N VAL A 112 4.96 2.83 3.99
CA VAL A 112 5.84 3.17 2.86
C VAL A 112 5.06 3.27 1.54
N SER A 113 4.13 2.34 1.29
CA SER A 113 3.37 2.37 0.04
C SER A 113 2.46 3.60 -0.06
N VAL A 114 1.80 4.02 1.01
CA VAL A 114 0.91 5.18 0.95
C VAL A 114 1.63 6.50 1.26
N ASN A 115 2.95 6.46 1.50
CA ASN A 115 3.75 7.59 1.94
C ASN A 115 3.22 8.26 3.23
N ASP A 116 2.79 7.44 4.20
CA ASP A 116 2.34 7.91 5.53
C ASP A 116 3.56 8.04 6.46
N GLU A 117 4.13 9.24 6.48
CA GLU A 117 5.31 9.58 7.26
C GLU A 117 5.06 9.45 8.77
N ASP A 118 3.89 9.87 9.25
CA ASP A 118 3.53 9.81 10.68
C ASP A 118 3.43 8.37 11.19
N LEU A 119 2.83 7.48 10.39
CA LEU A 119 2.80 6.06 10.70
C LEU A 119 4.20 5.45 10.62
N LEU A 120 4.98 5.78 9.58
CA LEU A 120 6.35 5.28 9.42
C LEU A 120 7.24 5.62 10.62
N VAL A 121 7.20 6.88 11.09
CA VAL A 121 7.96 7.34 12.26
C VAL A 121 7.53 6.61 13.52
N ARG A 122 6.21 6.48 13.76
CA ARG A 122 5.68 5.72 14.90
C ARG A 122 6.12 4.26 14.90
N ILE A 123 6.14 3.63 13.72
CA ILE A 123 6.60 2.25 13.55
C ILE A 123 8.08 2.12 13.86
N LEU A 124 8.92 2.98 13.29
CA LEU A 124 10.38 2.94 13.46
C LEU A 124 10.80 3.25 14.90
N GLN A 125 10.16 4.23 15.55
CA GLN A 125 10.40 4.56 16.96
C GLN A 125 9.96 3.43 17.91
N GLY A 126 8.94 2.65 17.51
CA GLY A 126 8.43 1.54 18.30
C GLY A 126 9.38 0.35 18.40
N GLY A 127 10.39 0.23 17.54
CA GLY A 127 11.46 -0.79 17.61
C GLY A 127 11.02 -2.26 17.46
N ASN A 128 9.72 -2.53 17.34
CA ASN A 128 9.16 -3.89 17.37
C ASN A 128 8.97 -4.51 15.96
N VAL A 129 9.26 -3.76 14.90
CA VAL A 129 9.04 -4.19 13.51
C VAL A 129 10.37 -4.51 12.84
N LYS A 130 10.44 -5.67 12.19
CA LYS A 130 11.60 -6.05 11.38
C LYS A 130 11.49 -5.38 10.01
N VAL A 131 12.39 -4.44 9.74
CA VAL A 131 12.36 -3.61 8.53
C VAL A 131 12.79 -4.35 7.24
N ASP A 132 13.44 -5.50 7.38
CA ASP A 132 14.02 -6.30 6.31
C ASP A 132 13.10 -7.44 5.84
N VAL A 133 11.89 -7.56 6.39
CA VAL A 133 10.95 -8.62 6.03
C VAL A 133 10.28 -8.31 4.68
N PRO A 134 10.40 -9.20 3.68
CA PRO A 134 9.75 -9.00 2.39
C PRO A 134 8.22 -9.16 2.50
N ASN A 135 7.49 -8.44 1.65
CA ASN A 135 6.05 -8.63 1.49
C ASN A 135 5.74 -9.90 0.68
N LYS A 136 4.44 -10.16 0.43
CA LYS A 136 3.98 -11.31 -0.37
C LYS A 136 4.54 -11.39 -1.79
N PHE A 137 5.14 -10.31 -2.29
CA PHE A 137 5.76 -10.22 -3.61
C PHE A 137 7.29 -10.30 -3.55
N GLY A 138 7.89 -10.51 -2.37
CA GLY A 138 9.34 -10.60 -2.20
C GLY A 138 10.06 -9.27 -2.02
N PHE A 139 9.34 -8.13 -1.98
CA PHE A 139 9.96 -6.81 -1.84
C PHE A 139 10.01 -6.38 -0.37
N THR A 140 11.15 -5.87 0.08
CA THR A 140 11.25 -5.17 1.37
C THR A 140 10.61 -3.78 1.27
N ALA A 141 10.24 -3.18 2.41
CA ALA A 141 9.66 -1.84 2.41
C ALA A 141 10.66 -0.81 1.83
N LEU A 142 11.95 -0.99 2.08
CA LEU A 142 13.00 -0.16 1.48
C LEU A 142 13.04 -0.29 -0.06
N MET A 143 12.88 -1.51 -0.60
CA MET A 143 12.82 -1.71 -2.06
C MET A 143 11.60 -1.00 -2.66
N VAL A 144 10.45 -1.04 -1.99
CA VAL A 144 9.24 -0.33 -2.43
C VAL A 144 9.45 1.19 -2.39
N ALA A 145 10.03 1.71 -1.31
CA ALA A 145 10.36 3.14 -1.19
C ALA A 145 11.31 3.59 -2.31
N ALA A 146 12.38 2.82 -2.54
CA ALA A 146 13.35 3.08 -3.60
C ALA A 146 12.68 3.08 -4.98
N GLN A 147 11.90 2.04 -5.29
CA GLN A 147 11.17 1.95 -6.57
C GLN A 147 10.24 3.13 -6.78
N LYS A 148 9.47 3.54 -5.75
CA LYS A 148 8.58 4.71 -5.84
C LYS A 148 9.35 6.00 -6.06
N GLY A 149 10.46 6.20 -5.33
CA GLY A 149 11.34 7.35 -5.54
C GLY A 149 11.85 7.43 -6.99
N TYR A 150 12.31 6.30 -7.53
CA TYR A 150 12.80 6.20 -8.91
C TYR A 150 11.73 6.51 -9.95
N THR A 151 10.56 5.86 -9.84
CA THR A 151 9.43 6.10 -10.74
C THR A 151 8.93 7.54 -10.62
N SER A 152 8.95 8.15 -9.43
CA SER A 152 8.48 9.53 -9.23
C SER A 152 9.33 10.56 -9.96
N LEU A 153 10.67 10.45 -9.93
CA LEU A 153 11.56 11.36 -10.63
C LEU A 153 11.41 11.23 -12.16
N MET A 154 11.40 9.99 -12.67
CA MET A 154 11.27 9.74 -14.10
C MET A 154 9.94 10.24 -14.66
N LEU A 155 8.83 10.02 -13.95
CA LEU A 155 7.52 10.54 -14.34
C LEU A 155 7.47 12.06 -14.30
N ALA A 156 8.06 12.71 -13.28
CA ALA A 156 8.12 14.17 -13.21
C ALA A 156 8.95 14.76 -14.38
N CYS A 157 10.04 14.09 -14.76
CA CYS A 157 10.85 14.43 -15.91
C CYS A 157 10.07 14.30 -17.23
N TYR A 158 9.37 13.18 -17.41
CA TYR A 158 8.53 12.93 -18.58
C TYR A 158 7.36 13.91 -18.71
N ALA A 159 6.74 14.30 -17.60
CA ALA A 159 5.62 15.23 -17.57
C ALA A 159 6.03 16.72 -17.61
N GLY A 160 7.33 17.02 -17.51
CA GLY A 160 7.83 18.40 -17.60
C GLY A 160 7.71 19.23 -16.32
N HIS A 161 7.48 18.61 -15.17
CA HIS A 161 7.27 19.27 -13.87
C HIS A 161 8.60 19.66 -13.21
N LEU A 162 9.25 20.71 -13.74
CA LEU A 162 10.59 21.14 -13.32
C LEU A 162 10.72 21.45 -11.82
N ASP A 163 9.69 22.02 -11.21
CA ASP A 163 9.60 22.30 -9.78
C ASP A 163 9.65 21.02 -8.94
N VAL A 164 8.88 20.01 -9.32
CA VAL A 164 8.89 18.68 -8.69
C VAL A 164 10.24 18.00 -8.89
N VAL A 165 10.80 18.06 -10.10
CA VAL A 165 12.13 17.50 -10.40
C VAL A 165 13.22 18.12 -9.51
N LYS A 166 13.23 19.45 -9.38
CA LYS A 166 14.14 20.18 -8.46
C LYS A 166 13.95 19.78 -7.01
N TYR A 167 12.69 19.64 -6.57
CA TYR A 167 12.36 19.22 -5.21
C TYR A 167 12.90 17.81 -4.92
N LEU A 168 12.62 16.83 -5.78
CA LEU A 168 13.08 15.46 -5.63
C LEU A 168 14.60 15.37 -5.62
N ARG A 169 15.28 16.14 -6.49
CA ARG A 169 16.74 16.16 -6.56
C ARG A 169 17.39 16.69 -5.28
N ARG A 170 16.82 17.75 -4.69
CA ARG A 170 17.27 18.29 -3.38
C ARG A 170 17.10 17.30 -2.23
N HIS A 171 16.17 16.36 -2.35
CA HIS A 171 15.90 15.33 -1.35
C HIS A 171 16.56 13.98 -1.69
N GLY A 172 17.62 13.99 -2.52
CA GLY A 172 18.49 12.83 -2.71
C GLY A 172 18.12 11.91 -3.87
N ALA A 173 17.16 12.27 -4.72
CA ALA A 173 16.92 11.50 -5.95
C ALA A 173 18.17 11.54 -6.86
N SER A 174 18.57 10.39 -7.41
CA SER A 174 19.79 10.25 -8.23
C SER A 174 19.48 10.19 -9.74
N TRP A 175 20.32 10.84 -10.54
CA TRP A 175 20.29 10.73 -12.01
C TRP A 175 20.73 9.37 -12.54
N GLU A 176 21.55 8.64 -11.79
CA GLU A 176 22.10 7.33 -12.18
C GLU A 176 21.07 6.19 -12.10
N THR A 177 19.92 6.48 -11.48
CA THR A 177 18.82 5.54 -11.35
C THR A 177 18.35 5.05 -12.72
N ARG A 178 18.10 3.75 -12.83
CA ARG A 178 17.58 3.10 -14.04
C ARG A 178 16.27 2.37 -13.79
N ASP A 179 15.35 2.44 -14.75
CA ASP A 179 14.14 1.61 -14.75
C ASP A 179 14.43 0.18 -15.22
N LEU A 180 13.38 -0.64 -15.36
CA LEU A 180 13.51 -2.03 -15.82
C LEU A 180 14.07 -2.16 -17.25
N GLY A 181 13.94 -1.12 -18.07
CA GLY A 181 14.53 -1.05 -19.41
C GLY A 181 15.97 -0.51 -19.41
N GLY A 182 16.50 -0.13 -18.24
CA GLY A 182 17.79 0.52 -18.13
C GLY A 182 17.75 2.03 -18.44
N CYS A 183 16.57 2.62 -18.63
CA CYS A 183 16.42 4.03 -18.95
C CYS A 183 16.65 4.88 -17.71
N THR A 184 17.40 5.96 -17.86
CA THR A 184 17.60 7.01 -16.84
C THR A 184 16.53 8.09 -16.93
N ALA A 185 16.46 8.98 -15.94
CA ALA A 185 15.54 10.12 -15.97
C ALA A 185 15.68 11.01 -17.23
N LEU A 186 16.89 11.10 -17.80
CA LEU A 186 17.12 11.89 -19.02
C LEU A 186 16.43 11.26 -20.25
N HIS A 187 16.40 9.94 -20.34
CA HIS A 187 15.64 9.26 -21.40
C HIS A 187 14.15 9.63 -21.33
N TRP A 188 13.58 9.61 -20.13
CA TRP A 188 12.18 9.98 -19.89
C TRP A 188 11.91 11.46 -20.17
N ALA A 189 12.82 12.36 -19.78
CA ALA A 189 12.70 13.78 -20.10
C ALA A 189 12.73 14.04 -21.62
N VAL A 190 13.59 13.34 -22.35
CA VAL A 190 13.68 13.42 -23.82
C VAL A 190 12.42 12.91 -24.50
N ASP A 191 11.82 11.83 -24.00
CA ASP A 191 10.54 11.32 -24.51
C ASP A 191 9.41 12.33 -24.33
N GLY A 192 9.38 13.03 -23.19
CA GLY A 192 8.43 14.12 -22.91
C GLY A 192 8.71 15.38 -23.73
N GLY A 193 9.96 15.58 -24.17
CA GLY A 193 10.36 16.71 -25.01
C GLY A 193 10.46 18.06 -24.28
N HIS A 194 10.47 18.06 -22.94
CA HIS A 194 10.45 19.26 -22.12
C HIS A 194 11.85 19.87 -21.96
N CYS A 195 12.19 20.80 -22.86
CA CYS A 195 13.52 21.42 -22.96
C CYS A 195 14.00 22.07 -21.65
N ASN A 196 13.10 22.72 -20.90
CA ASN A 196 13.41 23.36 -19.61
C ASN A 196 13.85 22.36 -18.52
N VAL A 197 13.28 21.15 -18.52
CA VAL A 197 13.69 20.07 -17.62
C VAL A 197 15.05 19.54 -18.04
N ILE A 198 15.23 19.25 -19.32
CA ILE A 198 16.48 18.71 -19.88
C ILE A 198 17.65 19.67 -19.63
N GLU A 199 17.49 20.95 -19.93
CA GLU A 199 18.49 21.99 -19.69
C GLU A 199 18.90 22.04 -18.21
N TRP A 200 17.93 21.94 -17.31
CA TRP A 200 18.20 21.93 -15.88
C TRP A 200 18.91 20.66 -15.42
N MET A 201 18.51 19.49 -15.91
CA MET A 201 19.14 18.20 -15.59
C MET A 201 20.61 18.18 -16.02
N ILE A 202 20.91 18.66 -17.23
CA ILE A 202 22.27 18.79 -17.76
C ILE A 202 23.10 19.71 -16.85
N LYS A 203 22.54 20.86 -16.46
CA LYS A 203 23.20 21.79 -15.54
C LYS A 203 23.45 21.18 -14.16
N ASP A 204 22.58 20.28 -13.72
CA ASP A 204 22.72 19.53 -12.45
C ASP A 204 23.62 18.28 -12.59
N GLY A 205 24.27 18.10 -13.74
CA GLY A 205 25.31 17.09 -13.95
C GLY A 205 24.78 15.68 -14.26
N CYS A 206 23.60 15.56 -14.88
CA CYS A 206 23.14 14.25 -15.35
C CYS A 206 24.04 13.69 -16.48
N GLU A 207 24.24 12.37 -16.50
CA GLU A 207 24.94 11.70 -17.61
C GLU A 207 24.13 11.81 -18.91
N VAL A 208 24.71 12.46 -19.92
CA VAL A 208 24.05 12.75 -21.21
C VAL A 208 23.97 11.51 -22.11
N ASP A 209 24.95 10.62 -21.98
CA ASP A 209 25.22 9.52 -22.90
C ASP A 209 24.93 8.13 -22.32
N ALA A 210 24.17 8.08 -21.23
CA ALA A 210 23.74 6.82 -20.63
C ALA A 210 22.99 5.96 -21.66
N ALA A 211 23.41 4.72 -21.87
CA ALA A 211 22.72 3.79 -22.76
C ALA A 211 21.70 2.92 -21.99
N ASP A 212 20.51 2.74 -22.56
CA ASP A 212 19.52 1.81 -22.03
C ASP A 212 19.99 0.34 -22.14
N THR A 213 19.31 -0.56 -21.43
CA THR A 213 19.65 -1.99 -21.48
C THR A 213 18.92 -2.75 -22.56
N GLY A 214 17.92 -2.16 -23.22
CA GLY A 214 17.13 -2.79 -24.26
C GLY A 214 17.87 -2.80 -25.59
N LEU A 215 17.91 -1.64 -26.24
CA LEU A 215 18.50 -1.43 -27.55
C LEU A 215 19.90 -0.81 -27.47
N GLY A 216 20.34 -0.38 -26.29
CA GLY A 216 21.57 0.42 -26.15
C GLY A 216 21.36 1.85 -26.66
N TRP A 217 20.13 2.35 -26.59
CA TRP A 217 19.84 3.71 -27.04
C TRP A 217 20.29 4.74 -26.01
N THR A 218 20.90 5.80 -26.51
CA THR A 218 21.23 7.00 -25.75
C THR A 218 20.07 8.00 -25.82
N PRO A 219 19.99 8.99 -24.92
CA PRO A 219 18.99 10.04 -25.00
C PRO A 219 18.93 10.71 -26.38
N LEU A 220 20.07 10.95 -27.03
CA LEU A 220 20.11 11.53 -28.39
C LEU A 220 19.44 10.62 -29.44
N MET A 221 19.67 9.31 -29.38
CA MET A 221 19.01 8.35 -30.30
C MET A 221 17.48 8.34 -30.10
N ARG A 222 17.00 8.53 -28.87
CA ARG A 222 15.56 8.57 -28.57
C ARG A 222 14.86 9.79 -29.13
N VAL A 223 15.56 10.92 -29.30
CA VAL A 223 14.99 12.11 -29.95
C VAL A 223 14.41 11.77 -31.32
N SER A 224 15.13 10.97 -32.11
CA SER A 224 14.71 10.59 -33.47
C SER A 224 13.52 9.64 -33.49
N ALA A 225 13.47 8.71 -32.52
CA ALA A 225 12.44 7.68 -32.41
C ALA A 225 11.11 8.21 -31.87
N VAL A 226 11.16 9.08 -30.86
CA VAL A 226 9.98 9.41 -30.05
C VAL A 226 9.52 10.85 -30.27
N SER A 227 10.38 11.85 -30.02
CA SER A 227 9.95 13.25 -29.95
C SER A 227 10.06 14.01 -31.29
N GLY A 228 11.07 13.72 -32.10
CA GLY A 228 11.44 14.49 -33.28
C GLY A 228 11.81 15.95 -32.98
N ASN A 229 12.07 16.28 -31.70
CA ASN A 229 12.25 17.67 -31.27
C ASN A 229 13.69 18.13 -31.50
N GLN A 230 13.90 18.92 -32.56
CA GLN A 230 15.20 19.47 -32.92
C GLN A 230 15.85 20.23 -31.76
N ARG A 231 15.07 20.96 -30.94
CA ARG A 231 15.61 21.73 -29.82
C ARG A 231 16.18 20.84 -28.73
N VAL A 232 15.57 19.67 -28.50
CA VAL A 232 16.12 18.67 -27.56
C VAL A 232 17.42 18.09 -28.09
N ALA A 233 17.48 17.75 -29.38
CA ALA A 233 18.73 17.30 -29.99
C ALA A 233 19.84 18.35 -29.86
N SER A 234 19.54 19.63 -30.13
CA SER A 234 20.49 20.73 -29.94
C SER A 234 21.00 20.81 -28.50
N LEU A 235 20.11 20.76 -27.50
CA LEU A 235 20.51 20.79 -26.08
C LEU A 235 21.45 19.65 -25.71
N LEU A 236 21.16 18.42 -26.17
CA LEU A 236 22.01 17.26 -25.89
C LEU A 236 23.38 17.37 -26.56
N ILE A 237 23.42 17.80 -27.83
CA ILE A 237 24.67 17.98 -28.59
C ILE A 237 25.51 19.10 -27.97
N GLU A 238 24.89 20.22 -27.59
CA GLU A 238 25.56 21.33 -26.90
C GLU A 238 26.11 20.90 -25.53
N ALA A 239 25.44 19.95 -24.88
CA ALA A 239 25.90 19.33 -23.64
C ALA A 239 26.99 18.25 -23.82
N GLY A 240 27.43 18.00 -25.06
CA GLY A 240 28.52 17.07 -25.36
C GLY A 240 28.11 15.64 -25.66
N ALA A 241 26.83 15.37 -26.00
CA ALA A 241 26.40 14.04 -26.42
C ALA A 241 27.21 13.51 -27.61
N ASP A 242 27.72 12.28 -27.53
CA ASP A 242 28.43 11.65 -28.65
C ASP A 242 27.46 11.23 -29.77
N VAL A 243 27.50 12.00 -30.86
CA VAL A 243 26.72 11.78 -32.08
C VAL A 243 27.11 10.51 -32.85
N ASN A 244 28.22 9.85 -32.48
CA ASN A 244 28.75 8.66 -33.15
C ASN A 244 28.61 7.37 -32.33
N MET A 245 28.07 7.44 -31.11
CA MET A 245 27.78 6.23 -30.34
C MET A 245 26.90 5.27 -31.15
N LYS A 246 27.13 3.98 -30.94
CA LYS A 246 26.39 2.93 -31.62
C LYS A 246 25.49 2.20 -30.64
N ASP A 247 24.25 1.98 -31.07
CA ASP A 247 23.34 1.08 -30.37
C ASP A 247 23.77 -0.38 -30.54
N LYS A 248 22.99 -1.31 -29.98
CA LYS A 248 23.29 -2.75 -30.06
C LYS A 248 23.23 -3.31 -31.48
N ASP A 249 22.53 -2.65 -32.40
CA ASP A 249 22.51 -3.01 -33.83
C ASP A 249 23.67 -2.36 -34.60
N GLY A 250 24.54 -1.61 -33.93
CA GLY A 250 25.65 -0.90 -34.54
C GLY A 250 25.25 0.42 -35.22
N LYS A 251 24.03 0.91 -35.01
CA LYS A 251 23.50 2.12 -35.64
C LYS A 251 23.83 3.36 -34.82
N THR A 252 24.23 4.42 -35.50
CA THR A 252 24.42 5.74 -34.89
C THR A 252 23.08 6.50 -34.80
N PRO A 253 22.98 7.58 -33.99
CA PRO A 253 21.79 8.44 -33.97
C PRO A 253 21.34 8.86 -35.37
N LEU A 254 22.27 9.25 -36.25
CA LEU A 254 21.95 9.64 -37.62
C LEU A 254 21.38 8.48 -38.45
N MET A 255 21.92 7.27 -38.30
CA MET A 255 21.40 6.08 -38.99
C MET A 255 19.98 5.75 -38.52
N ASN A 256 19.70 5.91 -37.22
CA ASN A 256 18.36 5.71 -36.66
C ASN A 256 17.34 6.72 -37.21
N VAL A 257 17.73 7.98 -37.44
CA VAL A 257 16.89 8.97 -38.14
C VAL A 257 16.51 8.46 -39.53
N VAL A 258 17.50 8.01 -40.32
CA VAL A 258 17.27 7.57 -41.70
C VAL A 258 16.38 6.34 -41.74
N SER A 259 16.65 5.32 -40.92
CA SER A 259 15.85 4.09 -40.89
C SER A 259 14.39 4.36 -40.51
N LEU A 260 14.14 5.23 -39.53
CA LEU A 260 12.79 5.60 -39.11
C LEU A 260 12.03 6.41 -40.17
N LEU A 261 12.72 7.30 -40.88
CA LEU A 261 12.12 8.03 -42.01
C LEU A 261 11.74 7.10 -43.16
N GLU A 262 12.58 6.11 -43.47
CA GLU A 262 12.26 5.08 -44.46
C GLU A 262 11.06 4.23 -44.03
N GLU A 263 11.00 3.79 -42.77
CA GLU A 263 9.85 3.06 -42.23
C GLU A 263 8.56 3.88 -42.26
N ARG A 264 8.62 5.16 -41.88
CA ARG A 264 7.46 6.08 -41.97
C ARG A 264 6.99 6.25 -43.41
N LYS A 265 7.91 6.44 -44.37
CA LYS A 265 7.59 6.50 -45.80
C LYS A 265 6.93 5.21 -46.30
N ARG A 266 7.46 4.04 -45.93
CA ARG A 266 6.87 2.72 -46.29
C ARG A 266 5.44 2.58 -45.75
N LYS A 267 5.22 2.92 -44.47
CA LYS A 267 3.88 2.88 -43.84
C LYS A 267 2.90 3.86 -44.50
N GLN A 268 3.36 5.03 -44.94
CA GLN A 268 2.53 6.02 -45.61
C GLN A 268 2.17 5.61 -47.05
N MET A 269 3.11 4.99 -47.78
CA MET A 269 2.83 4.39 -49.09
C MET A 269 1.85 3.22 -48.99
N ALA A 270 2.00 2.37 -47.97
CA ALA A 270 1.07 1.26 -47.71
C ALA A 270 -0.34 1.70 -47.28
N LYS A 271 -0.51 2.96 -46.83
CA LYS A 271 -1.81 3.53 -46.42
C LYS A 271 -2.53 4.31 -47.51
N LYS A 272 -1.91 4.59 -48.67
CA LYS A 272 -2.65 5.18 -49.80
C LYS A 272 -3.54 4.07 -50.39
N PRO A 273 -4.88 4.19 -50.36
CA PRO A 273 -5.71 3.26 -51.11
C PRO A 273 -5.33 3.40 -52.59
N SER A 274 -5.25 2.27 -53.29
CA SER A 274 -5.16 2.29 -54.75
C SER A 274 -6.37 3.05 -55.26
N VAL A 275 -6.17 4.28 -55.71
CA VAL A 275 -7.19 5.00 -56.47
C VAL A 275 -7.22 4.30 -57.82
N CYS A 276 -8.26 3.48 -58.03
CA CYS A 276 -8.61 2.91 -59.32
C CYS A 276 -8.96 4.00 -60.33
#